data_AF-C5DFE8-F1
#
_entry.id   AF-C5DFE8-F1
#
_cell.length_a   1.000
_cell.length_b   1.000
_cell.length_c   1.000
_cell.angle_alpha   90.00
_cell.angle_beta   90.00
_cell.angle_gamma   90.00
#
_symmetry.space_group_name_H-M   'P 1'
#
loop_
_entity.id
_entity.type
_entity.pdbx_description
1 polymer ?
#
loop_
_entity_poly.entity_id
_entity_poly.type
_entity_poly.pdbx_seq_one_letter_code
_entity_poly.pdbx_strand_id
1 'polypeptide(L)' 'MSAIAPITGTLKKRIIADITIGFAIGGVMGGYWWWGFHKNVINKREAFYAQLAAEKQAEN' A
#
# COMPACT_ATOMS: atom_id res chain seq x y z
N MET A 1 -42.42 -4.45 30.73
CA MET A 1 -41.65 -3.51 29.88
C MET A 1 -40.19 -3.64 30.27
N SER A 2 -39.33 -4.14 29.38
CA SER A 2 -37.89 -4.21 29.65
C SER A 2 -37.30 -2.80 29.62
N ALA A 3 -36.44 -2.46 30.58
CA ALA A 3 -35.71 -1.20 30.56
C ALA A 3 -34.79 -1.16 29.33
N ILE A 4 -34.71 0.01 28.69
CA ILE A 4 -33.80 0.24 27.56
C ILE A 4 -32.38 0.30 28.12
N ALA A 5 -31.46 -0.47 27.53
CA ALA A 5 -30.05 -0.43 27.90
C ALA A 5 -29.41 0.93 27.56
N PRO A 6 -28.42 1.40 28.34
CA PRO A 6 -27.78 2.69 28.11
C PRO A 6 -27.00 2.72 26.79
N ILE A 7 -27.24 3.75 25.98
CA ILE A 7 -26.54 3.99 24.71
C ILE A 7 -25.32 4.87 24.98
N THR A 8 -24.13 4.28 25.03
CA THR A 8 -22.88 5.00 25.31
C THR A 8 -21.73 4.57 24.39
N GLY A 9 -20.72 5.42 24.27
CA GLY A 9 -19.47 5.09 23.56
C GLY A 9 -19.56 5.05 22.03
N THR A 10 -20.67 5.49 21.44
CA THR A 10 -20.88 5.51 19.98
C THR A 10 -19.83 6.34 19.25
N LEU A 11 -19.52 7.54 19.75
CA LEU A 11 -18.53 8.43 19.14
C LEU A 11 -17.11 7.82 19.17
N LYS A 12 -16.69 7.25 20.31
CA LYS A 12 -15.38 6.59 20.44
C LYS A 12 -15.24 5.42 19.47
N LYS A 13 -16.27 4.56 19.39
CA LYS A 13 -16.28 3.41 18.46
C LYS A 13 -16.18 3.86 17.01
N ARG A 14 -16.91 4.92 16.64
CA ARG A 14 -16.90 5.47 15.29
C ARG A 14 -15.55 6.06 14.91
N ILE A 15 -14.94 6.87 15.78
CA ILE A 15 -13.62 7.45 15.53
C ILE A 15 -12.57 6.35 15.31
N ILE A 16 -12.57 5.32 16.15
CA ILE A 16 -11.65 4.19 16.00
C ILE A 16 -11.87 3.51 14.65
N ALA A 17 -13.13 3.22 14.31
CA ALA A 17 -13.47 2.59 13.03
C ALA A 17 -13.01 3.44 11.83
N ASP A 18 -13.31 4.73 11.82
CA ASP A 18 -12.97 5.64 10.73
C ASP A 18 -11.45 5.75 10.54
N ILE A 19 -10.68 5.83 11.64
CA ILE A 19 -9.21 5.84 11.59
C ILE A 19 -8.68 4.52 11.05
N THR A 20 -9.17 3.37 11.54
CA THR A 20 -8.75 2.05 11.06
C THR A 20 -9.04 1.87 9.57
N ILE A 21 -10.23 2.30 9.11
CA ILE A 21 -10.62 2.24 7.69
C ILE A 21 -9.70 3.14 6.86
N GLY A 22 -9.40 4.35 7.32
CA GLY A 22 -8.49 5.27 6.65
C GLY A 22 -7.09 4.67 6.44
N PHE A 23 -6.52 4.07 7.49
CA PHE A 23 -5.23 3.38 7.38
C PHE A 23 -5.28 2.13 6.50
N ALA A 24 -6.36 1.34 6.57
CA ALA A 24 -6.51 0.16 5.74
C ALA A 24 -6.56 0.53 4.24
N ILE A 25 -7.38 1.51 3.89
CA ILE A 25 -7.48 2.01 2.51
C ILE A 25 -6.13 2.60 2.07
N GLY A 26 -5.53 3.45 2.89
CA GLY A 26 -4.23 4.06 2.60
C GLY A 26 -3.12 3.01 2.39
N GLY A 27 -3.08 1.97 3.23
CA GLY A 27 -2.13 0.87 3.12
C GLY A 27 -2.32 0.05 1.84
N VAL A 28 -3.57 -0.27 1.49
CA VAL A 28 -3.89 -0.98 0.24
C VAL A 28 -3.50 -0.15 -0.99
N MET A 29 -3.86 1.13 -1.02
CA MET A 29 -3.54 2.01 -2.16
C MET A 29 -2.03 2.25 -2.29
N GLY A 30 -1.34 2.48 -1.17
CA GLY A 30 0.11 2.63 -1.13
C GLY A 30 0.83 1.37 -1.59
N GLY A 31 0.37 0.20 -1.14
CA GLY A 31 0.86 -1.08 -1.61
C GLY A 31 0.63 -1.28 -3.11
N TYR A 32 -0.59 -1.03 -3.58
CA TYR A 32 -0.91 -1.12 -5.01
C TYR A 32 0.00 -0.22 -5.85
N TRP A 33 0.25 1.02 -5.44
CA TRP A 33 1.19 1.89 -6.12
C TRP A 33 2.62 1.33 -6.12
N TRP A 34 3.09 0.85 -4.96
CA TRP A 34 4.46 0.33 -4.82
C TRP A 34 4.71 -0.89 -5.71
N TRP A 35 3.87 -1.91 -5.60
CA TRP A 35 4.06 -3.17 -6.32
C TRP A 35 3.52 -3.13 -7.75
N GLY A 36 2.41 -2.42 -7.99
CA GLY A 36 1.77 -2.32 -9.30
C GLY A 36 2.45 -1.33 -10.25
N PHE A 37 3.00 -0.23 -9.74
CA PHE A 37 3.64 0.80 -10.56
C PHE A 37 5.14 0.92 -10.28
N HIS A 38 5.53 1.30 -9.07
CA HIS A 38 6.90 1.68 -8.76
C HIS A 38 7.90 0.55 -9.05
N LYS A 39 7.64 -0.66 -8.53
CA LYS A 39 8.51 -1.83 -8.75
C LYS A 39 8.62 -2.21 -10.22
N ASN A 40 7.55 -2.09 -11.00
CA ASN A 40 7.60 -2.37 -12.44
C ASN A 40 8.51 -1.39 -13.20
N VAL A 41 8.48 -0.11 -12.85
CA VAL A 41 9.39 0.89 -13.43
C VAL A 41 10.84 0.57 -13.07
N ILE A 42 11.13 0.24 -11.82
CA ILE A 42 12.47 -0.15 -11.38
C ILE A 42 12.94 -1.40 -12.13
N ASN A 43 12.10 -2.44 -12.24
CA ASN A 43 12.49 -3.67 -12.92
C ASN A 43 12.85 -3.43 -14.40
N LYS A 44 12.13 -2.55 -15.11
CA LYS A 44 12.48 -2.17 -16.49
C LYS A 44 13.86 -1.50 -16.56
N ARG A 45 14.14 -0.60 -15.63
CA ARG A 45 15.43 0.08 -15.52
C ARG A 45 16.56 -0.92 -15.26
N GLU A 46 16.39 -1.80 -14.28
CA GLU A 46 17.40 -2.80 -13.94
C GLU A 46 17.66 -3.77 -15.11
N ALA A 47 16.61 -4.19 -15.83
CA ALA A 47 16.77 -5.04 -17.01
C ALA A 47 17.59 -4.36 -18.11
N PHE A 48 17.36 -3.07 -18.37
CA PHE A 48 18.13 -2.29 -19.33
C PHE A 48 19.61 -2.21 -18.93
N TYR A 49 19.91 -1.86 -17.68
CA TYR A 49 21.30 -1.74 -17.22
C TYR A 49 22.02 -3.09 -17.14
N ALA A 50 21.31 -4.18 -16.85
CA ALA A 50 21.87 -5.52 -16.92
C ALA A 50 22.30 -5.88 -18.36
N GLN A 51 21.48 -5.55 -19.36
CA GLN A 51 21.83 -5.76 -20.77
C GLN A 51 23.03 -4.92 -21.18
N LEU A 52 23.01 -3.61 -20.86
CA LEU A 52 24.12 -2.71 -21.17
C LEU A 52 25.44 -3.15 -20.53
N ALA A 53 25.40 -3.68 -19.31
CA ALA A 53 26.59 -4.21 -18.64
C ALA A 53 27.14 -5.45 -19.36
N ALA A 54 26.26 -6.36 -19.82
CA ALA A 54 26.67 -7.55 -20.57
C ALA A 54 27.28 -7.20 -21.94
N GLU A 55 26.70 -6.23 -22.66
CA GLU A 55 27.23 -5.74 -23.94
C GLU A 55 28.65 -5.18 -23.76
N LYS A 56 28.86 -4.34 -22.74
CA LYS A 56 30.19 -3.77 -22.43
C LYS A 56 31.21 -4.82 -21.99
N GLN A 57 30.77 -5.94 -21.42
CA GLN A 57 31.67 -7.04 -21.08
C GLN A 57 32.09 -7.83 -22.32
N ALA A 58 31.25 -7.92 -23.35
CA ALA A 58 31.55 -8.62 -24.59
C ALA A 58 32.44 -7.79 -25.55
N GLU A 59 32.48 -6.46 -25.39
CA GLU A 59 33.31 -5.55 -26.20
C GLU A 59 34.77 -5.47 -25.72
N ASN A 60 35.06 -5.85 -24.47
CA ASN A 60 36.42 -5.93 -23.91
C ASN A 60 37.05 -7.32 -24.08
#